data_AF-A0A833PE05-F1
#
_entry.id   AF-A0A833PE05-F1
#
_cell.length_a   1.000
_cell.length_b   1.000
_cell.length_c   1.000
_cell.angle_alpha   90.00
_cell.angle_beta   90.00
_cell.angle_gamma   90.00
#
_symmetry.space_group_name_H-M   'P 1'
#
loop_
_entity.id
_entity.type
_entity.pdbx_description
1 polymer ?
#
loop_
_entity_poly.entity_id
_entity_poly.type
_entity_poly.pdbx_seq_one_letter_code
_entity_poly.pdbx_strand_id
1 'polypeptide(L)'
;MGRPKLGVISREITLQQKHWDWLDQQNSSASAVIRKLIDQELNNPLSESNKMMAKQALDRFMTAMSGNISHYEEATRALYRDDQESFIALVENCPEDIKTYLLAKSNYAF
;
A
#
# COMPACT_ATOMS: atom_id res chain seq x y z
N MET A 1 -14.67 -21.05 27.60
CA MET A 1 -14.30 -20.73 26.20
C MET A 1 -14.03 -19.24 26.10
N GLY A 2 -12.75 -18.84 26.13
CA GLY A 2 -12.36 -17.42 26.12
C GLY A 2 -12.44 -16.85 24.71
N ARG A 3 -13.13 -15.71 24.54
CA ARG A 3 -13.08 -14.97 23.27
C ARG A 3 -11.67 -14.42 23.08
N PRO A 4 -10.97 -14.73 21.97
CA PRO A 4 -9.69 -14.12 21.67
C PRO A 4 -9.88 -12.61 21.61
N LYS A 5 -9.03 -11.86 22.33
CA LYS A 5 -8.97 -10.40 22.21
C LYS A 5 -8.47 -10.08 20.81
N LEU A 6 -9.40 -9.83 19.88
CA LEU A 6 -9.08 -9.12 18.64
C LEU A 6 -8.47 -7.80 19.08
N GLY A 7 -7.22 -7.52 18.69
CA GLY A 7 -6.50 -6.29 19.02
C GLY A 7 -7.13 -5.07 18.35
N VAL A 8 -8.38 -4.73 18.74
CA VAL A 8 -9.14 -3.61 18.22
C VAL A 8 -8.81 -2.39 19.06
N ILE A 9 -8.33 -1.34 18.39
CA ILE A 9 -8.09 -0.03 19.00
C ILE A 9 -9.27 0.87 18.64
N SER A 10 -10.03 1.32 19.63
CA SER A 10 -11.13 2.27 19.40
C SER A 10 -10.59 3.68 19.21
N ARG A 11 -11.12 4.38 18.20
CA ARG A 11 -10.87 5.79 17.91
C ARG A 11 -12.17 6.45 17.46
N GLU A 12 -12.29 7.75 17.70
CA GLU A 12 -13.43 8.54 17.22
C GLU A 12 -13.28 8.82 15.72
N ILE A 13 -14.40 8.74 15.00
CA ILE A 13 -14.50 9.09 13.59
C ILE A 13 -15.67 10.03 13.39
N THR A 14 -15.50 11.00 12.49
CA THR A 14 -16.58 11.91 12.07
C THR A 14 -16.88 11.64 10.61
N LEU A 15 -18.14 11.33 10.29
CA LEU A 15 -18.62 11.09 8.94
C LEU A 15 -19.77 12.04 8.60
N GLN A 16 -20.00 12.27 7.31
CA GLN A 16 -21.18 13.01 6.83
C GLN A 16 -22.46 12.24 7.17
N GLN A 17 -23.57 12.96 7.42
CA GLN A 17 -24.88 12.38 7.75
C GLN A 17 -25.26 11.22 6.80
N LYS A 18 -25.14 11.44 5.48
CA LYS A 18 -25.47 10.44 4.46
C LYS A 18 -24.70 9.11 4.62
N HIS A 19 -23.49 9.14 5.18
CA HIS A 19 -22.70 7.93 5.42
C HIS A 19 -23.21 7.18 6.65
N TRP A 20 -23.63 7.90 7.70
CA TRP A 20 -24.28 7.30 8.85
C TRP A 20 -25.62 6.68 8.46
N ASP A 21 -26.45 7.41 7.71
CA ASP A 21 -27.74 6.90 7.23
C ASP A 21 -27.56 5.61 6.42
N TRP A 22 -26.49 5.50 5.61
CA TRP A 22 -26.16 4.30 4.86
C TRP A 22 -25.63 3.16 5.74
N LEU A 23 -24.82 3.46 6.76
CA LEU A 23 -24.28 2.47 7.71
C LEU A 23 -25.39 1.89 8.60
N ASP A 24 -26.37 2.70 8.99
CA ASP A 24 -27.49 2.27 9.84
C ASP A 24 -28.47 1.33 9.11
N GLN A 25 -28.46 1.33 7.77
CA GLN A 25 -29.21 0.37 6.95
C GLN A 25 -28.58 -1.02 6.89
N GLN A 26 -27.35 -1.19 7.40
CA GLN A 26 -26.62 -2.44 7.30
C GLN A 26 -27.02 -3.43 8.40
N ASN A 27 -27.09 -4.72 8.08
CA ASN A 27 -27.40 -5.78 9.05
C ASN A 27 -26.26 -6.06 10.07
N SER A 28 -25.17 -5.30 10.02
CA SER A 28 -23.97 -5.47 10.85
C SER A 28 -23.60 -4.15 11.49
N SER A 29 -22.90 -4.19 12.63
CA SER A 29 -22.42 -2.97 13.29
C SER A 29 -21.61 -2.08 12.32
N ALA A 30 -21.73 -0.76 12.44
CA ALA A 30 -20.98 0.19 11.61
C ALA A 30 -19.48 -0.13 11.55
N SER A 31 -18.84 -0.44 12.68
CA SER A 31 -17.43 -0.80 12.73
C SER A 31 -17.09 -2.09 11.96
N ALA A 32 -18.01 -3.05 11.84
CA ALA A 32 -17.78 -4.26 11.05
C ALA A 32 -17.89 -3.98 9.55
N VAL A 33 -18.86 -3.16 9.13
CA VAL A 33 -19.03 -2.75 7.73
C VAL A 33 -17.84 -1.91 7.28
N ILE A 34 -17.45 -0.91 8.07
CA ILE A 34 -16.29 -0.05 7.77
C ILE A 34 -15.02 -0.89 7.63
N ARG A 35 -14.78 -1.84 8.54
CA ARG A 35 -13.63 -2.76 8.41
C ARG A 35 -13.67 -3.54 7.10
N LYS A 36 -14.82 -4.11 6.75
CA LYS A 36 -14.97 -4.84 5.48
C LYS A 36 -14.70 -3.94 4.26
N LEU A 37 -15.21 -2.71 4.24
CA LEU A 37 -14.95 -1.75 3.15
C LEU A 37 -13.46 -1.40 3.06
N ILE A 38 -12.81 -1.17 4.20
CA ILE A 38 -11.37 -0.90 4.26
C ILE A 38 -10.58 -2.13 3.78
N ASP A 39 -10.93 -3.33 4.24
CA ASP A 39 -10.27 -4.58 3.82
C ASP A 39 -10.44 -4.82 2.32
N GLN A 40 -11.60 -4.48 1.75
CA GLN A 40 -11.82 -4.54 0.30
C GLN A 40 -10.88 -3.61 -0.45
N GLU A 41 -10.73 -2.37 0.02
CA GLU A 41 -9.82 -1.41 -0.61
C GLU A 41 -8.36 -1.82 -0.42
N LEU A 42 -7.94 -2.19 0.79
CA LEU A 42 -6.55 -2.60 1.08
C LEU A 42 -6.12 -3.85 0.29
N ASN A 43 -7.04 -4.78 0.05
CA ASN A 43 -6.76 -6.00 -0.71
C ASN A 43 -7.06 -5.85 -2.21
N ASN A 44 -7.43 -4.66 -2.69
CA ASN A 44 -7.70 -4.43 -4.11
C ASN A 44 -6.38 -4.26 -4.89
N PRO A 45 -5.98 -5.25 -5.74
CA PRO A 45 -4.76 -5.15 -6.54
C PRO A 45 -4.87 -4.12 -7.66
N LEU A 46 -6.09 -3.69 -8.00
CA LEU A 46 -6.35 -2.70 -9.05
C LEU A 46 -6.57 -1.28 -8.48
N SER A 47 -6.42 -1.09 -7.16
CA SER A 47 -6.56 0.24 -6.56
C SER A 47 -5.40 1.14 -6.98
N GLU A 48 -5.72 2.19 -7.74
CA GLU A 48 -4.75 3.24 -8.10
C GLU A 48 -4.16 3.91 -6.86
N SER A 49 -4.95 4.04 -5.79
CA SER A 49 -4.48 4.62 -4.53
C SER A 49 -3.43 3.72 -3.86
N ASN A 50 -3.67 2.41 -3.81
CA ASN A 50 -2.70 1.45 -3.26
C ASN A 50 -1.42 1.42 -4.11
N LYS A 51 -1.55 1.41 -5.45
CA LYS A 51 -0.40 1.48 -6.36
C LYS A 51 0.40 2.75 -6.14
N MET A 52 -0.26 3.90 -6.02
CA MET A 52 0.39 5.18 -5.73
C MET A 52 1.11 5.16 -4.37
N MET A 53 0.49 4.62 -3.32
CA MET A 53 1.13 4.49 -2.00
C MET A 53 2.36 3.56 -2.06
N ALA A 54 2.28 2.46 -2.80
CA ALA A 54 3.40 1.54 -3.00
C ALA A 54 4.54 2.22 -3.78
N LYS A 55 4.24 2.98 -4.84
CA LYS A 55 5.23 3.80 -5.56
C LYS A 55 5.91 4.81 -4.64
N GLN A 56 5.15 5.55 -3.83
CA GLN A 56 5.70 6.50 -2.87
C GLN A 56 6.56 5.83 -1.79
N ALA A 57 6.19 4.63 -1.33
CA ALA A 57 6.97 3.88 -0.36
C ALA A 57 8.31 3.41 -0.96
N LEU A 58 8.28 2.90 -2.20
CA LEU A 58 9.49 2.54 -2.95
C LEU A 58 10.39 3.76 -3.19
N ASP A 59 9.82 4.87 -3.65
CA ASP A 59 10.54 6.11 -3.91
C ASP A 59 11.24 6.66 -2.66
N ARG A 60 10.54 6.70 -1.52
CA ARG A 60 11.13 7.09 -0.21
C ARG A 60 12.25 6.15 0.21
N PHE A 61 12.08 4.85 0.03
CA PHE A 61 13.10 3.86 0.36
C PHE A 61 14.33 4.03 -0.53
N MET A 62 14.13 4.16 -1.85
CA MET A 62 15.21 4.38 -2.81
C MET A 62 15.94 5.71 -2.56
N THR A 63 15.22 6.78 -2.21
CA THR A 63 15.80 8.07 -1.82
C THR A 63 16.73 7.90 -0.61
N ALA A 64 16.27 7.19 0.44
CA ALA A 64 17.05 6.94 1.63
C ALA A 64 18.27 6.04 1.37
N MET A 65 18.18 5.17 0.36
CA MET A 65 19.23 4.25 -0.07
C MET A 65 20.02 4.75 -1.28
N SER A 66 19.88 6.02 -1.66
CA SER A 66 20.41 6.59 -2.92
C SER A 66 21.93 6.42 -3.10
N GLY A 67 22.70 6.35 -2.01
CA GLY A 67 24.14 6.05 -2.06
C GLY A 67 24.49 4.59 -2.40
N ASN A 68 23.52 3.67 -2.30
CA ASN A 68 23.66 2.23 -2.54
C ASN A 68 22.94 1.75 -3.81
N ILE A 69 22.18 2.63 -4.48
CA ILE A 69 21.40 2.32 -5.68
C ILE A 69 22.02 3.05 -6.86
N SER A 70 22.70 2.30 -7.72
CA SER A 70 23.08 2.81 -9.04
C SER A 70 21.82 3.10 -9.86
N HIS A 71 21.79 4.23 -10.57
CA HIS A 71 20.66 4.63 -11.43
C HIS A 71 19.33 4.90 -10.71
N TYR A 72 19.40 5.47 -9.50
CA TYR A 72 18.24 5.88 -8.72
C TYR A 72 17.21 6.71 -9.51
N GLU A 73 17.65 7.73 -10.24
CA GLU A 73 16.74 8.62 -10.97
C GLU A 73 15.99 7.90 -12.09
N GLU A 74 16.68 7.01 -12.80
CA GLU A 74 16.10 6.18 -13.85
C GLU A 74 15.11 5.16 -13.27
N ALA A 75 15.42 4.57 -12.11
CA ALA A 75 14.54 3.62 -11.43
C ALA A 75 13.25 4.32 -10.97
N THR A 76 13.35 5.49 -10.34
CA THR A 76 12.17 6.28 -9.96
C THR A 76 11.36 6.68 -11.19
N ARG A 77 12.00 7.03 -12.31
CA ARG A 77 11.30 7.37 -13.56
C ARG A 77 10.56 6.16 -14.16
N ALA A 78 11.16 4.97 -14.14
CA ALA A 78 10.51 3.74 -14.59
C ALA A 78 9.29 3.39 -13.71
N LEU A 79 9.44 3.53 -12.38
CA LEU A 79 8.38 3.31 -11.39
C LEU A 79 7.13 4.17 -11.65
N TYR A 80 7.30 5.46 -11.90
CA TYR A 80 6.17 6.36 -12.15
C TYR A 80 5.60 6.27 -13.57
N ARG A 81 6.31 5.63 -14.52
CA ARG A 81 5.81 5.35 -15.89
C ARG A 81 5.10 4.01 -16.03
N ASP A 82 4.97 3.25 -14.94
CA ASP A 82 4.47 1.86 -14.97
C ASP A 82 5.32 0.92 -15.83
N ASP A 83 6.61 1.23 -15.98
CA ASP A 83 7.57 0.40 -16.73
C ASP A 83 8.29 -0.58 -15.78
N GLN A 84 7.60 -1.69 -15.48
CA GLN A 84 8.07 -2.70 -14.54
C GLN A 84 9.36 -3.38 -15.02
N GLU A 85 9.48 -3.68 -16.31
CA GLU A 85 10.65 -4.38 -16.86
C GLU A 85 11.91 -3.52 -16.72
N SER A 86 11.84 -2.25 -17.10
CA SER A 86 12.95 -1.30 -16.93
C SER A 86 13.30 -1.10 -15.46
N PHE A 87 12.29 -1.02 -14.58
CA PHE A 87 12.53 -0.89 -13.14
C PHE A 87 13.32 -2.08 -12.58
N ILE A 88 12.92 -3.31 -12.91
CA ILE A 88 13.60 -4.54 -12.46
C ILE A 88 15.05 -4.56 -12.94
N ALA A 89 15.28 -4.25 -14.22
CA ALA A 89 16.62 -4.20 -14.80
C ALA A 89 17.54 -3.18 -14.10
N LEU A 90 17.00 -2.02 -13.70
CA LEU A 90 17.75 -0.96 -13.03
C LEU A 90 18.13 -1.33 -11.59
N VAL A 91 17.30 -2.10 -10.89
CA VAL A 91 17.55 -2.50 -9.50
C VAL A 91 18.35 -3.79 -9.36
N GLU A 92 18.60 -4.53 -10.45
CA GLU A 92 19.36 -5.80 -10.43
C GLU A 92 20.79 -5.66 -9.88
N ASN A 93 21.43 -4.52 -10.13
CA ASN A 93 22.81 -4.26 -9.72
C ASN A 93 22.94 -3.75 -8.27
N CYS A 94 21.83 -3.60 -7.55
CA CYS A 94 21.85 -3.18 -6.15
C CYS A 94 22.26 -4.34 -5.22
N PRO A 95 22.74 -4.05 -4.00
CA PRO A 95 22.96 -5.06 -2.98
C PRO A 95 21.75 -5.98 -2.79
N GLU A 96 21.98 -7.28 -2.56
CA GLU A 96 20.96 -8.33 -2.55
C GLU A 96 19.79 -8.02 -1.61
N ASP A 97 20.07 -7.50 -0.41
CA ASP A 97 19.05 -7.14 0.58
C ASP A 97 18.13 -6.00 0.10
N ILE A 98 18.71 -5.02 -0.59
CA ILE A 98 18.00 -3.88 -1.17
C ILE A 98 17.15 -4.34 -2.35
N LYS A 99 17.75 -5.10 -3.27
CA LYS A 99 17.06 -5.68 -4.44
C LYS A 99 15.88 -6.53 -4.00
N THR A 100 16.07 -7.44 -3.04
CA THR A 100 14.99 -8.30 -2.52
C THR A 100 13.82 -7.48 -1.98
N TYR A 101 14.11 -6.42 -1.21
CA TYR A 101 13.07 -5.55 -0.70
C TYR A 101 12.34 -4.78 -1.81
N LEU A 102 13.07 -4.22 -2.78
CA LEU A 102 12.51 -3.48 -3.91
C LEU A 102 11.60 -4.38 -4.77
N LEU A 103 12.05 -5.59 -5.11
CA LEU A 103 11.27 -6.56 -5.89
C LEU A 103 10.03 -7.07 -5.15
N ALA A 104 10.13 -7.31 -3.83
CA ALA A 104 8.99 -7.72 -3.03
C ALA A 104 7.91 -6.62 -2.97
N LYS A 105 8.31 -5.35 -3.00
CA LYS A 105 7.38 -4.21 -2.91
C LYS A 105 6.91 -3.72 -4.28
N SER A 106 7.65 -3.93 -5.36
CA SER A 106 7.25 -3.54 -6.72
C SER A 106 5.97 -4.22 -7.19
N ASN A 107 5.69 -5.43 -6.73
CA ASN A 107 4.45 -6.15 -7.06
C ASN A 107 3.17 -5.41 -6.64
N TYR A 108 3.25 -4.47 -5.69
CA TYR A 108 2.12 -3.65 -5.26
C TYR A 108 2.09 -2.29 -5.96
N ALA A 109 3.15 -1.92 -6.67
CA ALA A 109 3.30 -0.62 -7.31
C ALA A 109 2.91 -0.64 -8.80
N PHE A 110 3.02 -1.79 -9.45
CA PHE A 110 2.67 -2.02 -10.86
C PHE A 110 1.29 -2.68 -11.02
#